data_AF-A0A8T5AWN5-F1
#
_entry.id   AF-A0A8T5AWN5-F1
#
_cell.length_a   1.000
_cell.length_b   1.000
_cell.length_c   1.000
_cell.angle_alpha   90.00
_cell.angle_beta   90.00
_cell.angle_gamma   90.00
#
_symmetry.space_group_name_H-M   'P 1'
#
loop_
_entity.id
_entity.type
_entity.pdbx_description
1 polymer ?
#
loop_
_entity_poly.entity_id
_entity_poly.type
_entity_poly.pdbx_seq_one_letter_code
_entity_poly.pdbx_strand_id
1 'polypeptide(L)' 'MVKRSPFWSRVRELIREKAVELYMLDHMHLGVFNTPTERELKEGGYYERAKRIILRQIALEKPLKTLEELEEEEL' A
#
# COMPACT_ATOMS: atom_id res chain seq x y z
N MET A 1 -10.06 -17.49 -17.04
CA MET A 1 -9.59 -16.17 -16.57
C MET A 1 -9.79 -16.08 -15.07
N VAL A 2 -8.72 -15.92 -14.30
CA VAL A 2 -8.83 -15.70 -12.84
C VAL A 2 -9.41 -14.31 -12.64
N LYS A 3 -10.66 -14.20 -12.19
CA LYS A 3 -11.26 -12.90 -11.82
C LYS A 3 -10.42 -12.29 -10.70
N ARG A 4 -9.67 -11.21 -11.01
CA ARG A 4 -8.95 -10.44 -9.99
C ARG A 4 -9.99 -9.74 -9.11
N SER A 5 -9.92 -9.95 -7.80
CA SER A 5 -10.78 -9.26 -6.84
C SER A 5 -10.65 -7.74 -7.03
N PRO A 6 -11.77 -7.00 -7.21
CA PRO A 6 -11.75 -5.54 -7.36
C PRO A 6 -11.07 -4.83 -6.19
N PHE A 7 -11.24 -5.37 -4.97
CA PHE A 7 -10.57 -4.88 -3.76
C PHE A 7 -9.05 -4.92 -3.91
N TRP A 8 -8.48 -6.08 -4.23
CA TRP A 8 -7.03 -6.23 -4.36
C TRP A 8 -6.44 -5.47 -5.54
N SER A 9 -7.22 -5.22 -6.59
CA SER A 9 -6.82 -4.32 -7.68
C SER A 9 -6.67 -2.89 -7.17
N ARG A 10 -7.66 -2.38 -6.43
CA ARG A 10 -7.58 -1.04 -5.84
C ARG A 10 -6.44 -0.90 -4.83
N VAL A 11 -6.23 -1.91 -3.98
CA VAL A 11 -5.12 -1.91 -3.01
C VAL A 11 -3.76 -1.80 -3.73
N ARG A 12 -3.57 -2.51 -4.84
CA ARG A 12 -2.31 -2.42 -5.62
C ARG A 12 -2.08 -1.03 -6.22
N GLU A 13 -3.14 -0.36 -6.70
CA GLU A 13 -3.06 1.02 -7.19
C GLU A 13 -2.63 1.97 -6.07
N LEU A 14 -3.27 1.89 -4.90
CA LEU A 14 -2.94 2.72 -3.73
C LEU A 14 -1.49 2.52 -3.28
N ILE A 15 -1.01 1.27 -3.28
CA ILE A 15 0.39 0.97 -2.96
C ILE A 15 1.34 1.64 -3.96
N ARG A 16 1.02 1.60 -5.26
CA ARG A 16 1.83 2.25 -6.29
C ARG A 16 1.84 3.77 -6.12
N GLU A 17 0.68 4.38 -5.92
CA GLU A 17 0.54 5.83 -5.69
C GLU A 17 1.39 6.26 -4.47
N LYS A 18 1.26 5.55 -3.35
CA LYS A 18 2.04 5.84 -2.14
C LYS A 18 3.54 5.59 -2.31
N ALA A 19 3.95 4.59 -3.10
CA ALA A 19 5.36 4.34 -3.39
C ALA A 19 5.98 5.51 -4.18
N VAL A 20 5.26 6.05 -5.17
CA VAL A 20 5.67 7.26 -5.90
C VAL A 20 5.77 8.45 -4.95
N GLU A 21 4.76 8.69 -4.13
CA GLU A 21 4.77 9.78 -3.15
C GLU A 21 5.99 9.72 -2.22
N LEU A 22 6.29 8.53 -1.66
CA LEU A 22 7.47 8.34 -0.80
C LEU A 22 8.78 8.61 -1.53
N TYR A 23 8.92 8.14 -2.78
CA TYR A 23 10.11 8.42 -3.59
C TYR A 23 10.27 9.92 -3.81
N MET A 24 9.21 10.60 -4.21
CA MET A 24 9.23 12.03 -4.51
C MET A 24 9.57 12.85 -3.26
N LEU A 25 9.03 12.49 -2.10
CA LEU A 25 9.36 13.15 -0.83
C LEU A 25 10.84 12.97 -0.47
N ASP A 26 11.36 11.76 -0.60
CA ASP A 26 12.77 11.47 -0.30
C ASP A 26 13.70 12.19 -1.27
N HIS A 27 13.32 12.39 -2.54
CA HIS A 27 14.18 13.00 -3.56
C HIS A 27 13.91 14.50 -3.80
N MET A 28 12.92 15.09 -3.13
CA MET A 28 12.53 16.49 -3.30
C MET A 28 13.72 17.45 -3.07
N HIS A 29 14.58 17.13 -2.10
CA HIS A 29 15.76 17.92 -1.76
C HIS A 29 16.84 17.92 -2.86
N LEU A 30 16.80 16.97 -3.79
CA LEU A 30 17.71 16.85 -4.93
C LEU A 30 17.22 17.64 -6.15
N GLY A 31 16.05 18.28 -6.06
CA GLY A 31 15.41 18.95 -7.20
C GLY A 31 14.91 17.98 -8.28
N VAL A 32 14.75 16.70 -7.94
CA VAL A 32 14.27 15.65 -8.82
C VAL A 32 12.74 15.64 -8.78
N PHE A 33 12.11 15.97 -9.91
CA PHE A 33 10.65 16.05 -10.05
C PHE A 33 10.07 15.10 -11.10
N ASN A 34 10.88 14.21 -11.68
CA ASN A 34 10.40 13.20 -12.61
C ASN A 34 9.72 12.05 -11.88
N THR A 35 8.67 11.50 -12.50
CA THR A 35 8.03 10.27 -12.03
C THR A 35 9.05 9.12 -11.99
N PRO A 36 9.18 8.40 -10.87
CA PRO A 36 10.09 7.28 -10.75
C PRO A 36 9.65 6.09 -11.61
N THR A 37 10.62 5.34 -12.10
CA THR A 37 10.41 4.06 -12.76
C THR A 37 10.04 2.97 -11.75
N GLU A 38 9.38 1.90 -12.22
CA GLU A 38 9.09 0.75 -11.34
C GLU A 38 10.35 0.12 -10.74
N ARG A 39 11.47 0.18 -11.46
CA ARG A 39 12.75 -0.36 -11.00
C ARG A 39 13.27 0.44 -9.80
N GLU A 40 13.29 1.77 -9.89
CA GLU A 40 13.69 2.65 -8.78
C GLU A 40 12.81 2.46 -7.55
N LEU A 41 11.49 2.32 -7.75
CA LEU A 41 10.56 2.06 -6.65
C LEU A 41 10.79 0.71 -5.96
N LYS A 42 11.23 -0.31 -6.70
CA LYS A 42 11.54 -1.64 -6.13
C LYS A 42 12.90 -1.66 -5.46
N GLU A 43 13.94 -1.17 -6.14
CA GLU A 43 15.31 -1.11 -5.63
C GLU A 43 15.43 -0.22 -4.39
N GLY A 44 14.70 0.91 -4.36
CA GLY A 44 14.62 1.79 -3.20
C GLY A 44 13.70 1.31 -2.07
N GLY A 45 13.05 0.14 -2.20
CA GLY A 45 12.18 -0.42 -1.16
C GLY A 45 10.85 0.35 -0.96
N TYR A 46 10.51 1.28 -1.85
CA TYR A 46 9.32 2.11 -1.74
C TYR A 46 8.02 1.31 -1.80
N TYR A 47 7.97 0.26 -2.63
CA TYR A 47 6.82 -0.65 -2.69
C TYR A 47 6.57 -1.39 -1.37
N GLU A 48 7.64 -1.87 -0.72
CA GLU A 48 7.55 -2.54 0.58
C GLU A 48 7.01 -1.59 1.65
N ARG A 49 7.57 -0.39 1.72
CA ARG A 49 7.16 0.64 2.69
C ARG A 49 5.72 1.10 2.46
N ALA A 50 5.36 1.38 1.20
CA ALA A 50 4.01 1.75 0.80
C ALA A 50 2.98 0.66 1.12
N LYS A 51 3.31 -0.61 0.86
CA LYS A 51 2.45 -1.75 1.21
C LYS A 51 2.11 -1.77 2.70
N ARG A 52 3.11 -1.61 3.57
CA ARG A 52 2.88 -1.61 5.03
C ARG A 52 1.99 -0.45 5.47
N ILE A 53 2.20 0.74 4.90
CA ILE A 53 1.40 1.94 5.21
C ILE A 53 -0.06 1.73 4.78
N ILE A 54 -0.28 1.35 3.52
CA ILE A 54 -1.64 1.21 2.96
C ILE A 54 -2.42 0.11 3.68
N LEU A 55 -1.81 -1.06 3.94
CA LEU A 55 -2.50 -2.14 4.65
C LEU A 55 -2.88 -1.73 6.08
N ARG A 56 -2.01 -0.98 6.78
CA ARG A 56 -2.34 -0.43 8.11
C ARG A 56 -3.49 0.57 8.03
N GLN A 57 -3.46 1.48 7.05
CA GLN A 57 -4.52 2.47 6.86
C GLN A 57 -5.87 1.79 6.59
N ILE A 58 -5.90 0.80 5.70
CA ILE A 58 -7.12 0.02 5.40
C ILE A 58 -7.64 -0.69 6.66
N ALA A 59 -6.76 -1.27 7.48
CA ALA A 59 -7.14 -1.92 8.72
C ALA A 59 -7.67 -0.94 9.79
N LEU A 60 -7.26 0.34 9.74
CA LEU A 60 -7.79 1.39 10.62
C LEU A 60 -9.14 1.94 10.11
N GLU A 61 -9.29 2.10 8.79
CA GLU A 61 -10.53 2.58 8.17
C GLU A 61 -11.66 1.54 8.23
N LYS A 62 -11.30 0.25 8.22
CA LYS A 62 -12.20 -0.86 8.49
C LYS A 62 -11.53 -1.74 9.55
N PRO A 63 -11.90 -1.62 10.83
CA PRO A 63 -11.37 -2.52 11.84
C PRO A 63 -11.68 -3.96 11.40
N LEU A 64 -10.63 -4.67 11.01
CA LEU A 64 -10.71 -6.10 10.80
C LEU A 64 -10.83 -6.67 12.20
N LYS A 65 -11.98 -7.30 12.48
CA LYS A 65 -12.16 -8.03 13.73
C LYS A 65 -11.01 -9.00 13.91
N THR A 66 -10.47 -9.04 15.11
CA THR A 66 -9.52 -10.06 15.52
C THR A 66 -10.19 -11.44 15.42
N LEU A 67 -9.38 -12.50 15.37
CA LEU A 67 -9.93 -13.87 15.38
C LEU A 67 -10.78 -14.11 16.64
N GLU A 68 -10.36 -13.56 17.78
CA GLU A 68 -11.07 -13.61 19.05
C GLU A 68 -12.46 -12.94 18.98
N GLU A 69 -12.55 -11.74 18.42
CA GLU A 69 -13.83 -11.02 18.23
C GLU A 69 -14.77 -11.71 17.22
N LEU A 70 -14.23 -12.51 16.29
CA LEU A 70 -15.05 -13.31 15.37
C LEU A 70 -15.58 -14.58 16.04
N GLU A 71 -14.77 -15.21 16.90
CA GLU A 71 -15.15 -16.41 17.66
C GLU A 71 -16.21 -16.10 18.72
N GLU A 72 -16.17 -14.92 19.35
CA GLU A 72 -17.18 -14.48 20.33
C GLU A 72 -18.56 -14.18 19.71
N GLU A 73 -18.65 -13.82 18.43
CA GLU A 73 -19.93 -13.54 17.75
C GLU A 73 -20.64 -14.80 17.21
N GLU A 74 -19.93 -15.93 17.12
CA GLU A 74 -20.51 -17.22 16.71
C GLU A 74 -21.11 -18.03 17.90
N LEU A 75 -21.02 -17.50 19.13
CA LEU A 75 -21.55 -18.07 20.38
C LEU A 75 -22.86 -17.40 20.82
#